data_AF-A0A9D9FXM1-F1
#
_entry.id   AF-A0A9D9FXM1-F1
#
_cell.length_a   1.000
_cell.length_b   1.000
_cell.length_c   1.000
_cell.angle_alpha   90.00
_cell.angle_beta   90.00
_cell.angle_gamma   90.00
#
_symmetry.space_group_name_H-M   'P 1'
#
loop_
_entity.id
_entity.type
_entity.pdbx_description
1 polymer ?
#
loop_
_entity_poly.entity_id
_entity_poly.type
_entity_poly.pdbx_seq_one_letter_code
_entity_poly.pdbx_strand_id
1 'polypeptide(L)' 'MANPDQKTILIDNAFEEIKNICINLQKDTDASNSELKSLLKLIINEWEEKEEQKTGFGFR' A
#
# COMPACT_ATOMS: atom_id res chain seq x y z
N MET A 1 19.43 -20.31 13.11
CA MET A 1 18.31 -19.35 13.04
C MET A 1 18.65 -18.38 11.93
N ALA A 2 17.90 -18.37 10.82
CA ALA A 2 18.11 -17.38 9.78
C ALA A 2 17.70 -16.02 10.36
N ASN A 3 18.63 -15.07 10.41
CA ASN A 3 18.32 -13.69 10.76
C ASN A 3 17.36 -13.19 9.67
N PRO A 4 16.12 -12.75 9.99
CA PRO A 4 15.27 -12.16 8.98
C PRO A 4 16.03 -11.01 8.33
N ASP A 5 16.15 -11.05 7.01
CA ASP A 5 16.85 -10.00 6.30
C ASP A 5 16.14 -8.66 6.54
N GLN A 6 16.90 -7.56 6.55
CA GLN A 6 16.35 -6.23 6.82
C GLN A 6 15.17 -5.88 5.92
N LYS A 7 15.16 -6.44 4.70
CA LYS A 7 14.08 -6.27 3.73
C LYS A 7 12.77 -6.92 4.21
N THR A 8 12.83 -8.12 4.78
CA THR A 8 11.69 -8.84 5.35
C THR A 8 11.10 -8.06 6.50
N ILE A 9 11.94 -7.55 7.41
CA ILE A 9 11.50 -6.72 8.54
C ILE A 9 10.76 -5.46 8.05
N LEU A 10 11.28 -4.79 7.02
CA LEU A 10 10.65 -3.60 6.45
C LEU A 10 9.29 -3.92 5.81
N ILE A 11 9.17 -5.05 5.13
CA ILE A 11 7.92 -5.50 4.52
C ILE A 11 6.88 -5.84 5.59
N ASP A 12 7.27 -6.57 6.64
CA ASP A 12 6.37 -6.96 7.73
C ASP A 12 5.85 -5.73 8.49
N ASN A 13 6.72 -4.75 8.75
CA ASN A 13 6.33 -3.50 9.40
C ASN A 13 5.33 -2.71 8.53
N ALA A 14 5.63 -2.54 7.24
CA ALA A 14 4.74 -1.84 6.32
C ALA A 14 3.38 -2.55 6.21
N PHE A 15 3.37 -3.89 6.20
CA PHE A 15 2.13 -4.67 6.20
C PHE A 15 1.28 -4.41 7.45
N GLU A 16 1.88 -4.44 8.64
CA GLU A 16 1.16 -4.19 9.90
C GLU A 16 0.66 -2.73 9.98
N GLU A 17 1.42 -1.75 9.49
CA GLU A 17 0.98 -0.35 9.41
C GLU A 17 -0.25 -0.19 8.51
N ILE A 18 -0.19 -0.73 7.28
CA ILE A 18 -1.31 -0.67 6.32
C ILE A 18 -2.55 -1.35 6.89
N LYS A 19 -2.37 -2.51 7.54
CA LYS A 19 -3.45 -3.25 8.19
C LYS A 19 -4.10 -2.45 9.32
N ASN A 20 -3.32 -1.81 10.17
CA ASN A 20 -3.84 -0.96 11.24
C ASN A 20 -4.62 0.25 10.70
N ILE A 21 -4.13 0.88 9.64
CA ILE A 21 -4.84 1.97 8.95
C ILE A 21 -6.19 1.47 8.43
N CYS A 22 -6.20 0.32 7.75
CA CYS A 22 -7.43 -0.30 7.25
C CYS A 22 -8.43 -0.60 8.37
N ILE A 23 -7.98 -1.20 9.48
CA ILE A 23 -8.84 -1.51 10.64
C ILE A 23 -9.45 -0.25 11.23
N ASN A 24 -8.65 0.81 11.39
CA ASN A 24 -9.14 2.08 11.93
C ASN A 24 -10.16 2.72 10.99
N LEU A 25 -9.87 2.74 9.69
CA LEU A 25 -10.81 3.25 8.68
C LEU A 25 -12.14 2.50 8.71
N GLN A 26 -12.13 1.16 8.82
CA GLN A 26 -13.37 0.38 8.94
C GLN A 26 -14.15 0.70 10.19
N LYS A 27 -13.49 0.88 11.32
CA LYS A 27 -14.16 1.25 12.58
C LYS A 27 -14.78 2.64 12.50
N ASP A 28 -14.12 3.58 11.83
CA ASP A 28 -14.57 4.97 11.75
C ASP A 28 -15.66 5.19 10.69
N THR A 29 -15.78 4.29 9.71
CA THR A 29 -16.65 4.47 8.53
C THR A 29 -17.64 3.33 8.27
N ASP A 30 -17.58 2.25 9.05
CA ASP A 30 -18.29 0.98 8.81
C ASP A 30 -18.02 0.37 7.42
N ALA A 31 -16.91 0.76 6.78
CA ALA A 31 -16.54 0.28 5.46
C ALA A 31 -16.35 -1.25 5.44
N SER A 32 -16.91 -1.87 4.41
CA SER A 32 -16.75 -3.29 4.16
C SER A 32 -15.32 -3.65 3.72
N ASN A 33 -14.95 -4.91 3.88
CA ASN A 33 -13.68 -5.43 3.36
C ASN A 33 -13.55 -5.23 1.83
N SER A 34 -14.66 -5.26 1.09
CA SER A 34 -14.70 -5.01 -0.35
C SER A 34 -14.38 -3.55 -0.70
N GLU A 35 -14.86 -2.60 0.08
CA GLU A 35 -14.58 -1.17 -0.12
C GLU A 35 -13.11 -0.87 0.17
N LEU A 36 -12.57 -1.39 1.28
CA LEU A 36 -11.14 -1.30 1.56
C LEU A 36 -10.28 -1.89 0.45
N LYS A 37 -10.63 -3.09 -0.04
CA LYS A 37 -9.90 -3.75 -1.13
C LYS A 37 -9.92 -2.92 -2.41
N SER A 38 -11.05 -2.25 -2.68
CA SER A 38 -11.18 -1.36 -3.82
C SER A 38 -10.32 -0.10 -3.65
N LEU A 39 -10.31 0.49 -2.46
CA LEU A 39 -9.45 1.64 -2.13
C LEU A 39 -7.96 1.31 -2.27
N LEU A 40 -7.50 0.19 -1.71
CA LEU A 40 -6.10 -0.23 -1.83
C LEU A 40 -5.67 -0.40 -3.29
N LYS A 41 -6.54 -0.95 -4.14
CA LYS A 41 -6.28 -1.05 -5.59
C LYS A 41 -6.17 0.32 -6.25
N LEU A 42 -7.06 1.26 -5.91
CA LEU A 42 -7.00 2.62 -6.45
C LEU A 42 -5.68 3.31 -6.07
N ILE A 43 -5.23 3.16 -4.82
CA ILE A 43 -3.96 3.71 -4.35
C ILE A 43 -2.77 3.12 -5.12
N ILE A 44 -2.76 1.79 -5.35
CA ILE A 44 -1.72 1.12 -6.12
C ILE A 44 -1.71 1.63 -7.57
N ASN A 45 -2.87 1.69 -8.22
CA ASN A 45 -2.97 2.17 -9.59
C ASN A 45 -2.49 3.63 -9.71
N GLU A 46 -2.91 4.51 -8.80
CA GLU A 46 -2.46 5.92 -8.79
C GLU A 46 -0.95 6.03 -8.55
N TRP A 47 -0.38 5.15 -7.73
CA TRP A 47 1.07 5.08 -7.54
C TRP A 47 1.78 4.67 -8.84
N GLU A 48 1.33 3.61 -9.50
CA GLU A 48 1.89 3.14 -10.78
C GLU A 48 1.81 4.23 -11.85
N GLU A 49 0.66 4.89 -12.01
CA GLU A 49 0.49 6.01 -12.95
C GLU A 49 1.45 7.17 -12.66
N LYS A 50 1.68 7.50 -11.39
CA LYS A 50 2.65 8.54 -11.01
C LYS A 50 4.09 8.14 -11.30
N GLU A 51 4.45 6.88 -11.13
CA GLU A 51 5.78 6.37 -11.49
C GLU A 51 5.98 6.35 -13.02
N GLU A 52 4.95 5.99 -13.78
CA GLU A 52 4.95 6.09 -15.25
C GLU A 52 5.11 7.55 -15.72
N GLN A 53 4.41 8.49 -15.09
CA GLN A 53 4.57 9.91 -15.40
C GLN A 53 5.98 10.42 -15.05
N LYS A 54 6.56 10.05 -13.91
CA LYS A 54 7.94 10.43 -13.53
C LYS A 54 8.98 9.89 -14.51
N THR A 55 8.77 8.70 -15.06
CA THR A 55 9.70 8.05 -16.00
C THR A 55 9.46 8.46 -17.46
N GLY A 56 8.27 8.95 -17.80
CA GLY A 56 7.88 9.37 -19.15
C GLY A 56 8.34 10.76 -19.59
N PHE A 57 8.72 11.66 -18.67
CA PHE A 57 9.18 13.03 -18.99
C PHE A 57 10.68 13.15 -19.33
N GLY A 58 11.38 12.05 -19.58
CA GLY A 58 12.85 12.01 -19.79
C GLY A 58 13.34 11.71 -21.21
N PHE A 59 12.47 11.60 -22.22
CA PHE A 59 12.89 11.31 -23.60
C PHE A 59 12.19 12.23 -24.62
N ARG A 60 12.58 13.51 -24.65
CA ARG A 60 12.53 14.37 -25.84
C ARG A 60 13.74 15.29 -25.85
#